data_AF-A0AAW2YUG3-F1
#
_entry.id   AF-A0AAW2YUG3-F1
#
_cell.length_a   1.000
_cell.length_b   1.000
_cell.length_c   1.000
_cell.angle_alpha   90.00
_cell.angle_beta   90.00
_cell.angle_gamma   90.00
#
_symmetry.space_group_name_H-M   'P 1'
#
loop_
_entity.id
_entity.type
_entity.pdbx_description
1 polymer ?
#
loop_
_entity_poly.entity_id
_entity_poly.type
_entity_poly.pdbx_seq_one_letter_code
_entity_poly.pdbx_strand_id
1 'polypeptide(L)'
;MMTRFNELLSKYVTTNTSTHRRAFHNFTEEVKAGSQNSFRVIRESTTCRIPLPDNMEFVSPEDHDIFREKNVDDPNEFVVVKFFGDSFMMHQIRRMIGMVVSVMRGWCEESVMDFSLTASHNVNVPEAPGTGLFLNKMEFPLYNRKEMSEGLVIEWSKESDETCEKFKSDFILPEIVNAERVASKSASSWLTSTFMFKTKYFSVKENGVVVAVSKRHQKRMNADNVISEDLQTSEKQETENVEL
;
A
#
# COMPACT_ATOMS: atom_id res chain seq x y z
N MET A 1 4.31 -11.87 -14.02
CA MET A 1 4.28 -11.03 -12.81
C MET A 1 3.31 -9.85 -12.95
N MET A 2 3.50 -8.93 -13.90
CA MET A 2 2.61 -7.76 -14.08
C MET A 2 1.14 -8.09 -14.33
N THR A 3 0.81 -9.13 -15.09
CA THR A 3 -0.59 -9.56 -15.32
C THR A 3 -1.31 -9.86 -14.00
N ARG A 4 -0.67 -10.66 -13.14
CA ARG A 4 -1.20 -11.02 -11.83
C ARG A 4 -1.34 -9.83 -10.89
N PHE A 5 -0.37 -8.91 -10.94
CA PHE A 5 -0.44 -7.67 -10.17
C PHE A 5 -1.66 -6.82 -10.58
N ASN A 6 -1.91 -6.72 -11.89
CA ASN A 6 -3.06 -5.99 -12.42
C ASN A 6 -4.40 -6.67 -12.09
N GLU A 7 -4.46 -8.01 -12.13
CA GLU A 7 -5.63 -8.76 -11.66
C GLU A 7 -5.96 -8.42 -10.21
N LEU A 8 -4.97 -8.41 -9.31
CA LEU A 8 -5.18 -8.06 -7.91
C LEU A 8 -5.64 -6.61 -7.74
N LEU A 9 -5.02 -5.66 -8.45
CA LEU A 9 -5.44 -4.26 -8.43
C LEU A 9 -6.87 -4.07 -8.92
N SER A 10 -7.30 -4.83 -9.94
CA SER A 10 -8.65 -4.77 -10.50
C SER A 10 -9.74 -5.11 -9.47
N LYS A 11 -9.42 -5.87 -8.42
CA LYS A 11 -10.36 -6.20 -7.35
C LYS A 11 -10.78 -5.00 -6.52
N TYR A 12 -9.97 -3.94 -6.52
CA TYR A 12 -10.32 -2.67 -5.90
C TYR A 12 -11.26 -1.82 -6.74
N VAL A 13 -11.38 -2.08 -8.04
CA VAL A 13 -12.30 -1.34 -8.91
C VAL A 13 -13.73 -1.62 -8.48
N THR A 14 -14.46 -0.55 -8.21
CA THR A 14 -15.83 -0.57 -7.71
C THR A 14 -16.70 0.40 -8.45
N THR A 15 -18.00 0.18 -8.38
CA THR A 15 -19.00 1.13 -8.88
C THR A 15 -20.00 1.44 -7.78
N ASN A 16 -20.85 2.44 -8.01
CA ASN A 16 -21.96 2.76 -7.10
C ASN A 16 -23.10 1.72 -7.13
N THR A 17 -22.98 0.65 -7.92
CA THR A 17 -23.98 -0.42 -7.98
C THR A 17 -23.81 -1.41 -6.83
N SER A 18 -24.91 -2.01 -6.37
CA SER A 18 -24.93 -2.94 -5.23
C SER A 18 -24.07 -4.19 -5.44
N THR A 19 -23.88 -4.61 -6.69
CA THR A 19 -23.15 -5.84 -7.06
C THR A 19 -21.63 -5.69 -7.02
N HIS A 20 -21.11 -4.46 -7.15
CA HIS A 20 -19.67 -4.19 -7.21
C HIS A 20 -19.21 -3.25 -6.09
N ARG A 21 -19.96 -3.23 -4.98
CA ARG A 21 -19.64 -2.41 -3.81
C ARG A 21 -18.62 -3.13 -2.92
N ARG A 22 -17.54 -2.45 -2.54
CA ARG A 22 -16.53 -2.95 -1.58
C ARG A 22 -16.36 -2.00 -0.41
N ALA A 23 -16.15 -2.56 0.77
CA ALA A 23 -15.90 -1.80 1.99
C ALA A 23 -14.39 -1.69 2.22
N PHE A 24 -13.92 -0.47 2.48
CA PHE A 24 -12.51 -0.16 2.65
C PHE A 24 -12.14 0.19 4.10
N HIS A 25 -12.96 -0.18 5.10
CA HIS A 25 -12.67 0.16 6.50
C HIS A 25 -11.37 -0.46 7.02
N ASN A 26 -10.95 -1.61 6.48
CA ASN A 26 -9.66 -2.24 6.81
C ASN A 26 -8.45 -1.47 6.23
N PHE A 27 -8.71 -0.63 5.23
CA PHE A 27 -7.71 0.19 4.54
C PHE A 27 -7.61 1.59 5.17
N THR A 28 -8.18 1.81 6.35
CA THR A 28 -8.01 3.04 7.11
C THR A 28 -8.07 2.74 8.60
N GLU A 29 -7.86 3.75 9.45
CA GLU A 29 -7.92 3.57 10.91
C GLU A 29 -9.23 4.05 11.51
N GLU A 30 -9.86 5.02 10.88
CA GLU A 30 -10.93 5.84 11.48
C GLU A 30 -12.33 5.26 11.26
N VAL A 31 -12.45 4.19 10.47
CA VAL A 31 -13.75 3.64 10.04
C VAL A 31 -13.98 2.26 10.62
N LYS A 32 -15.14 2.08 11.25
CA LYS A 32 -15.58 0.79 11.79
C LYS A 32 -16.13 -0.12 10.70
N ALA A 33 -15.95 -1.43 10.88
CA ALA A 33 -16.61 -2.44 10.05
C ALA A 33 -18.14 -2.23 10.03
N GLY A 34 -18.75 -2.41 8.86
CA GLY A 34 -20.19 -2.22 8.62
C GLY A 34 -20.64 -0.76 8.43
N SER A 35 -19.74 0.23 8.61
CA SER A 35 -20.10 1.64 8.41
C SER A 35 -20.37 1.96 6.93
N GLN A 36 -21.41 2.76 6.64
CA GLN A 36 -21.67 3.25 5.28
C GLN A 36 -20.53 4.13 4.76
N ASN A 37 -19.78 4.77 5.66
CA ASN A 37 -18.62 5.59 5.30
C ASN A 37 -17.39 4.76 4.94
N SER A 38 -17.47 3.42 4.95
CA SER A 38 -16.40 2.53 4.51
C SER A 38 -16.37 2.31 3.00
N PHE A 39 -17.50 2.52 2.32
CA PHE A 39 -17.60 2.21 0.90
C PHE A 39 -16.97 3.32 0.06
N ARG A 40 -16.16 2.94 -0.93
CA ARG A 40 -15.48 3.88 -1.83
C ARG A 40 -15.69 3.43 -3.27
N VAL A 41 -15.68 4.42 -4.16
CA VAL A 41 -15.70 4.20 -5.62
C VAL A 41 -14.29 4.39 -6.14
N ILE A 42 -13.72 3.32 -6.63
CA ILE A 42 -12.47 3.32 -7.39
C ILE A 42 -12.86 2.97 -8.81
N ARG A 43 -12.89 3.98 -9.67
CA ARG A 43 -13.34 3.88 -11.07
C ARG A 43 -12.40 3.03 -11.90
N GLU A 44 -11.10 3.17 -11.68
CA GLU A 44 -10.09 2.50 -12.50
C GLU A 44 -8.77 2.35 -11.73
N SER A 45 -8.01 1.30 -12.07
CA SER A 45 -6.62 1.15 -11.68
C SER A 45 -5.78 0.80 -12.90
N THR A 46 -4.70 1.54 -13.15
CA THR A 46 -3.77 1.25 -14.25
C THR A 46 -2.34 1.14 -13.75
N THR A 47 -1.52 0.44 -14.52
CA THR A 47 -0.08 0.32 -14.25
C THR A 47 0.71 0.66 -15.49
N CYS A 48 1.78 1.42 -15.32
CA CYS A 48 2.78 1.62 -16.36
C CYS A 48 4.18 1.44 -15.77
N ARG A 49 5.07 0.79 -16.51
CA ARG A 49 6.49 0.82 -16.17
C ARG A 49 7.02 2.21 -16.41
N ILE A 50 7.93 2.68 -15.55
CA ILE A 50 8.70 3.88 -15.85
C ILE A 50 9.82 3.43 -16.79
N PRO A 51 9.85 3.88 -18.06
CA PRO A 51 11.07 3.79 -18.84
C PRO A 51 12.06 4.76 -18.18
N LEU A 52 12.98 4.24 -17.38
CA LEU A 52 14.09 5.06 -16.90
C LEU A 52 14.89 5.48 -18.16
N PRO A 53 15.21 6.78 -18.33
CA PRO A 53 16.02 7.19 -19.47
C PRO A 53 17.34 6.43 -19.47
N ASP A 54 17.75 5.91 -20.62
CA ASP A 54 19.01 5.19 -20.84
C ASP A 54 20.25 6.00 -20.42
N ASN A 55 20.09 7.31 -20.22
CA ASN A 55 21.15 8.29 -20.02
C ASN A 55 21.11 8.92 -18.62
N MET A 56 20.30 8.38 -17.70
CA MET A 56 20.28 8.86 -16.32
C MET A 56 21.52 8.28 -15.61
N GLU A 57 22.67 8.89 -15.84
CA GLU A 57 23.88 8.66 -15.05
C GLU A 57 23.65 9.21 -13.65
N PHE A 58 23.12 8.36 -12.77
CA PHE A 58 23.13 8.64 -11.35
C PHE A 58 24.57 8.48 -10.87
N VAL A 59 25.29 9.59 -10.83
CA VAL A 59 26.58 9.67 -10.17
C VAL A 59 26.32 9.55 -8.67
N SER A 60 26.57 8.36 -8.12
CA SER A 60 26.82 8.22 -6.68
C SER A 60 27.97 9.19 -6.35
N PRO A 61 27.89 10.01 -5.28
CA PRO A 61 28.98 10.89 -4.90
C PRO A 61 30.30 10.15 -4.62
N GLU A 62 30.27 8.81 -4.54
CA GLU A 62 31.37 7.95 -4.13
C GLU A 62 31.94 7.08 -5.27
N ASP A 63 31.28 6.97 -6.43
CA ASP A 63 31.69 6.04 -7.49
C ASP A 63 32.23 6.75 -8.74
N HIS A 64 33.53 7.04 -8.71
CA HIS A 64 34.33 7.18 -9.92
C HIS A 64 34.65 5.78 -10.45
N ASP A 65 33.74 5.17 -11.21
CA ASP A 65 34.17 4.16 -12.18
C ASP A 65 33.31 4.18 -13.44
N ILE A 66 33.99 4.56 -14.52
CA ILE A 66 33.48 4.80 -15.86
C ILE A 66 33.39 3.42 -16.52
N PHE A 67 32.28 3.12 -17.22
CA PHE A 67 31.99 1.87 -17.94
C PHE A 67 31.45 0.70 -17.09
N ARG A 68 30.18 0.80 -16.67
CA ARG A 68 29.35 -0.40 -16.44
C ARG A 68 28.34 -0.55 -17.58
N GLU A 69 28.63 -1.51 -18.46
CA GLU A 69 27.80 -1.90 -19.59
C GLU A 69 26.39 -2.32 -19.13
N LYS A 70 25.38 -1.93 -19.93
CA LYS A 70 23.94 -2.09 -19.68
C LYS A 70 23.57 -3.57 -19.49
N ASN A 71 23.53 -4.04 -18.25
CA ASN A 71 22.92 -5.34 -17.96
C ASN A 71 21.40 -5.22 -18.12
N VAL A 72 20.82 -6.12 -18.89
CA VAL A 72 19.36 -6.26 -19.14
C VAL A 72 18.59 -6.61 -17.85
N ASP A 73 19.31 -6.86 -16.75
CA ASP A 73 18.79 -7.11 -15.40
C ASP A 73 19.20 -5.98 -14.42
N ASP A 74 18.70 -4.74 -14.58
CA ASP A 74 18.80 -3.74 -13.50
C ASP A 74 17.88 -4.20 -12.34
N PRO A 75 18.38 -4.47 -11.12
CA PRO A 75 17.57 -4.92 -9.98
C PRO A 75 16.54 -3.90 -9.49
N ASN A 76 16.39 -2.75 -10.16
CA ASN A 76 15.66 -1.57 -9.71
C ASN A 76 14.62 -1.08 -10.74
N GLU A 77 13.78 -1.99 -11.25
CA GLU A 77 12.62 -1.61 -12.05
C GLU A 77 11.55 -0.88 -11.20
N PHE A 78 11.04 0.24 -11.70
CA PHE A 78 9.94 0.98 -11.07
C PHE A 78 8.64 0.83 -11.86
N VAL A 79 7.54 0.64 -11.13
CA VAL A 79 6.18 0.57 -11.68
C VAL A 79 5.35 1.69 -11.07
N VAL A 80 4.71 2.48 -11.92
CA VAL A 80 3.71 3.45 -11.51
C VAL A 80 2.35 2.76 -11.49
N VAL A 81 1.68 2.85 -10.35
CA VAL A 81 0.29 2.44 -10.19
C VAL A 81 -0.56 3.69 -10.07
N LYS A 82 -1.57 3.83 -10.94
CA LYS A 82 -2.52 4.94 -10.90
C LYS A 82 -3.87 4.41 -10.44
N PHE A 83 -4.49 5.10 -9.48
CA PHE A 83 -5.86 4.87 -9.08
C PHE A 83 -6.70 6.09 -9.42
N PHE A 84 -7.83 5.85 -10.07
CA PHE A 84 -8.87 6.85 -10.31
C PHE A 84 -10.04 6.50 -9.39
N GLY A 85 -10.39 7.42 -8.49
CA GLY A 85 -11.47 7.20 -7.55
C GLY A 85 -12.19 8.50 -7.25
N ASP A 86 -13.38 8.38 -6.65
CA ASP A 86 -14.19 9.54 -6.29
C ASP A 86 -13.70 10.18 -4.97
N SER A 87 -13.19 9.35 -4.06
CA SER A 87 -12.55 9.78 -2.81
C SER A 87 -11.66 8.69 -2.23
N PHE A 88 -10.71 9.09 -1.40
CA PHE A 88 -9.83 8.18 -0.66
C PHE A 88 -9.84 8.53 0.83
N MET A 89 -9.85 7.51 1.69
CA MET A 89 -9.65 7.66 3.13
C MET A 89 -8.17 7.79 3.46
N MET A 90 -7.87 8.28 4.66
CA MET A 90 -6.51 8.32 5.19
C MET A 90 -5.86 6.93 5.09
N HIS A 91 -4.65 6.90 4.53
CA HIS A 91 -3.83 5.71 4.28
C HIS A 91 -4.41 4.65 3.32
N GLN A 92 -5.57 4.88 2.70
CA GLN A 92 -6.26 3.88 1.88
C GLN A 92 -5.39 3.32 0.75
N ILE A 93 -4.82 4.19 -0.08
CA ILE A 93 -3.99 3.78 -1.21
C ILE A 93 -2.75 3.01 -0.74
N ARG A 94 -2.11 3.47 0.33
CA ARG A 94 -0.91 2.84 0.91
C ARG A 94 -1.21 1.43 1.42
N ARG A 95 -2.37 1.22 2.05
CA ARG A 95 -2.82 -0.10 2.51
C ARG A 95 -3.29 -1.00 1.37
N MET A 96 -3.88 -0.43 0.33
CA MET A 96 -4.23 -1.19 -0.89
C MET A 96 -2.97 -1.78 -1.53
N ILE A 97 -1.93 -0.96 -1.71
CA ILE A 97 -0.63 -1.44 -2.22
C ILE A 97 -0.01 -2.47 -1.27
N GLY A 98 -0.03 -2.22 0.05
CA GLY A 98 0.51 -3.15 1.05
C GLY A 98 -0.15 -4.53 1.02
N MET A 99 -1.47 -4.61 0.84
CA MET A 99 -2.20 -5.87 0.69
C MET A 99 -1.81 -6.60 -0.61
N VAL A 100 -1.79 -5.91 -1.75
CA VAL A 100 -1.43 -6.53 -3.03
C VAL A 100 0.00 -7.07 -3.00
N VAL A 101 0.94 -6.31 -2.44
CA VAL A 101 2.34 -6.76 -2.26
C VAL A 101 2.39 -8.01 -1.37
N SER A 102 1.60 -8.05 -0.29
CA SER A 102 1.55 -9.20 0.61
C SER A 102 1.07 -10.47 -0.10
N VAL A 103 0.03 -10.36 -0.94
CA VAL A 103 -0.47 -11.50 -1.74
C VAL A 103 0.57 -11.92 -2.78
N MET A 104 1.16 -10.97 -3.52
CA MET A 104 2.16 -11.26 -4.55
C MET A 104 3.43 -11.93 -3.99
N ARG A 105 3.82 -11.58 -2.77
CA ARG A 105 4.98 -12.16 -2.07
C ARG A 105 4.64 -13.47 -1.33
N GLY A 106 3.38 -13.92 -1.39
CA GLY A 106 2.92 -15.14 -0.71
C GLY A 106 2.85 -15.02 0.81
N TRP A 107 2.77 -13.80 1.34
CA TRP A 107 2.64 -13.58 2.79
C TRP A 107 1.22 -13.82 3.29
N CYS A 108 0.23 -13.74 2.40
CA CYS A 108 -1.16 -14.12 2.65
C CYS A 108 -1.81 -14.63 1.37
N GLU A 109 -2.91 -15.36 1.53
CA GLU A 109 -3.71 -15.83 0.40
C GLU A 109 -4.56 -14.70 -0.20
N GLU A 110 -4.91 -14.82 -1.48
CA GLU A 110 -5.83 -13.90 -2.15
C GLU A 110 -7.22 -13.86 -1.48
N SER A 111 -7.64 -14.97 -0.87
CA SER A 111 -8.88 -15.05 -0.08
C SER A 111 -8.90 -14.01 1.06
N VAL A 112 -7.75 -13.73 1.68
CA VAL A 112 -7.59 -12.71 2.72
C VAL A 112 -7.86 -11.31 2.18
N MET A 113 -7.40 -11.02 0.96
CA MET A 113 -7.70 -9.76 0.28
C MET A 113 -9.20 -9.63 0.01
N ASP A 114 -9.85 -10.69 -0.48
CA ASP A 114 -11.30 -10.68 -0.71
C ASP A 114 -12.07 -10.44 0.61
N PHE A 115 -11.68 -11.11 1.70
CA PHE A 115 -12.27 -10.87 3.02
C PHE A 115 -12.07 -9.44 3.52
N SER A 116 -10.89 -8.85 3.27
CA SER A 116 -10.57 -7.49 3.70
C SER A 116 -11.44 -6.42 3.04
N LEU A 117 -12.05 -6.73 1.89
CA LEU A 117 -12.97 -5.87 1.15
C LEU A 117 -14.44 -6.08 1.49
N THR A 118 -14.76 -7.06 2.34
CA THR A 118 -16.12 -7.30 2.86
C THR A 118 -16.41 -6.37 4.04
N ALA A 119 -17.66 -5.94 4.19
CA ALA A 119 -18.06 -5.01 5.25
C ALA A 119 -18.03 -5.61 6.67
N SER A 120 -17.99 -6.94 6.82
CA SER A 120 -18.16 -7.63 8.10
C SER A 120 -16.87 -7.99 8.84
N HIS A 121 -15.73 -8.08 8.13
CA HIS A 121 -14.49 -8.60 8.70
C HIS A 121 -13.50 -7.49 9.02
N ASN A 122 -12.78 -7.64 10.14
CA ASN A 122 -11.68 -6.76 10.50
C ASN A 122 -10.35 -7.47 10.20
N VAL A 123 -9.55 -6.86 9.33
CA VAL A 123 -8.27 -7.37 8.85
C VAL A 123 -7.21 -6.30 9.08
N ASN A 124 -6.10 -6.68 9.70
CA ASN A 124 -4.94 -5.81 9.77
C ASN A 124 -4.20 -5.82 8.42
N VAL A 125 -4.02 -4.64 7.82
CA VAL A 125 -3.42 -4.49 6.49
C VAL A 125 -2.09 -3.75 6.59
N PRO A 126 -0.99 -4.27 6.02
CA PRO A 126 0.28 -3.55 5.95
C PRO A 126 0.12 -2.23 5.20
N GLU A 127 0.79 -1.20 5.67
CA GLU A 127 0.74 0.14 5.07
C GLU A 127 2.07 0.43 4.38
N ALA A 128 2.06 0.55 3.05
CA ALA A 128 3.25 0.89 2.28
C ALA A 128 3.79 2.29 2.66
N PRO A 129 5.07 2.61 2.43
CA PRO A 129 5.62 3.95 2.68
C PRO A 129 4.94 5.05 1.83
N GLY A 130 5.01 6.29 2.29
CA GLY A 130 4.48 7.44 1.56
C GLY A 130 5.40 7.97 0.45
N THR A 131 6.69 7.58 0.44
CA THR A 131 7.74 8.15 -0.42
C THR A 131 7.40 8.11 -1.92
N GLY A 132 6.67 7.09 -2.39
CA GLY A 132 6.28 6.97 -3.80
C GLY A 132 4.87 7.45 -4.14
N LEU A 133 4.13 8.03 -3.18
CA LEU A 133 2.73 8.42 -3.38
C LEU A 133 2.61 9.92 -3.61
N PHE A 134 2.02 10.31 -4.74
CA PHE A 134 1.70 11.71 -5.05
C PHE A 134 0.33 11.81 -5.74
N LEU A 135 -0.28 12.99 -5.65
CA LEU A 135 -1.53 13.31 -6.35
C LEU A 135 -1.22 13.68 -7.80
N ASN A 136 -1.73 12.89 -8.76
CA ASN A 136 -1.46 13.13 -10.18
C ASN A 136 -2.40 14.17 -10.81
N LYS A 137 -3.72 14.06 -10.59
CA LYS A 137 -4.73 14.94 -11.21
C LYS A 137 -6.00 14.96 -10.38
N MET A 138 -6.70 16.09 -10.39
CA MET A 138 -8.05 16.24 -9.83
C MET A 138 -9.03 16.58 -10.96
N GLU A 139 -10.20 15.93 -10.94
CA GLU A 139 -11.27 16.15 -11.90
C GLU A 139 -12.54 16.59 -11.17
N PHE A 140 -13.33 17.46 -11.81
CA PHE A 140 -14.53 18.07 -11.21
C PHE A 140 -15.82 17.76 -12.00
N PRO A 141 -16.09 16.52 -12.43
CA PRO A 141 -17.20 16.22 -13.34
C PRO A 141 -18.58 16.54 -12.76
N LEU A 142 -18.78 16.34 -11.46
CA LEU A 142 -20.05 16.64 -10.79
C LEU A 142 -20.28 18.14 -10.60
N TYR A 143 -19.21 18.89 -10.34
CA TYR A 143 -19.26 20.34 -10.24
C TYR A 143 -19.51 20.96 -11.61
N ASN A 144 -18.72 20.58 -12.62
CA ASN A 144 -18.86 21.07 -13.99
C ASN A 144 -20.26 20.82 -14.54
N ARG A 145 -20.89 19.68 -14.22
CA ARG A 145 -22.28 19.41 -14.63
C ARG A 145 -23.30 20.40 -14.05
N LYS A 146 -23.10 20.86 -12.81
CA LYS A 146 -24.01 21.81 -12.14
C LYS A 146 -23.81 23.23 -12.66
N GLU A 147 -22.56 23.65 -12.80
CA GLU A 147 -22.20 25.03 -13.16
C GLU A 147 -22.07 25.25 -14.67
N MET A 148 -22.36 24.22 -15.48
CA MET A 148 -22.24 24.27 -16.94
C MET A 148 -23.07 25.41 -17.55
N SER A 149 -24.24 25.71 -16.97
CA SER A 149 -25.12 26.79 -17.42
C SER A 149 -24.55 28.19 -17.17
N GLU A 150 -23.65 28.32 -16.20
CA GLU A 150 -23.03 29.61 -15.82
C GLU A 150 -21.63 29.80 -16.45
N GLY A 151 -21.13 28.79 -17.19
CA GLY A 151 -19.83 28.86 -17.85
C GLY A 151 -18.63 28.74 -16.91
N LEU A 152 -18.83 28.40 -15.64
CA LEU A 152 -17.78 28.27 -14.62
C LEU A 152 -17.15 26.88 -14.60
N VAL A 153 -16.91 26.29 -15.77
CA VAL A 153 -16.37 24.94 -15.90
C VAL A 153 -14.89 24.94 -15.49
N ILE A 154 -14.52 24.05 -14.56
CA ILE A 154 -13.12 23.86 -14.14
C ILE A 154 -12.54 22.68 -14.93
N GLU A 155 -11.69 23.00 -15.90
CA GLU A 155 -11.00 22.01 -16.72
C GLU A 155 -9.51 22.35 -16.84
N TRP A 156 -8.70 21.29 -16.88
CA TRP A 156 -7.28 21.42 -17.18
C TRP A 156 -7.13 21.63 -18.69
N SER A 157 -6.45 22.71 -19.09
CA SER A 157 -6.07 22.88 -20.49
C SER A 157 -5.01 21.85 -20.88
N LYS A 158 -4.88 21.61 -22.19
CA LYS A 158 -3.85 20.73 -22.73
C LYS A 158 -2.43 21.19 -22.34
N GLU A 159 -2.18 22.49 -22.36
CA GLU A 159 -0.90 23.10 -21.96
C GLU A 159 -0.59 22.86 -20.47
N SER A 160 -1.61 22.98 -19.60
CA SER A 160 -1.45 22.69 -18.17
C SER A 160 -1.15 21.20 -17.94
N ASP A 161 -1.83 20.30 -18.65
CA ASP A 161 -1.55 18.86 -18.59
C ASP A 161 -0.09 18.56 -19.04
N GLU A 162 0.36 19.13 -20.16
CA GLU A 162 1.74 18.98 -20.65
C GLU A 162 2.77 19.52 -19.64
N THR A 163 2.49 20.66 -19.01
CA THR A 163 3.35 21.25 -17.98
C THR A 163 3.45 20.37 -16.73
N CYS A 164 2.31 19.83 -16.27
CA CYS A 164 2.26 18.91 -15.13
C CYS A 164 3.01 17.59 -15.42
N GLU A 165 2.86 17.03 -16.61
CA GLU A 165 3.59 15.82 -17.02
C GLU A 165 5.10 16.07 -17.07
N LYS A 166 5.53 17.22 -17.60
CA LYS A 166 6.94 17.62 -17.59
C LYS A 166 7.48 17.77 -16.18
N PHE A 167 6.78 18.48 -15.29
CA PHE A 167 7.19 18.63 -13.90
C PHE A 167 7.31 17.28 -13.18
N LYS A 168 6.37 16.38 -13.42
CA LYS A 168 6.39 15.03 -12.86
C LYS A 168 7.62 14.24 -13.34
N SER A 169 7.92 14.30 -14.63
CA SER A 169 9.07 13.60 -15.23
C SER A 169 10.40 14.20 -14.79
N ASP A 170 10.50 15.52 -14.70
CA ASP A 170 11.77 16.23 -14.48
C ASP A 170 12.14 16.32 -12.98
N PHE A 171 11.15 16.30 -12.07
CA PHE A 171 11.39 16.54 -10.65
C PHE A 171 10.82 15.46 -9.73
N ILE A 172 9.56 15.04 -9.91
CA ILE A 172 8.91 14.12 -8.96
C ILE A 172 9.48 12.70 -9.07
N LEU A 173 9.46 12.11 -10.27
CA LEU A 173 9.90 10.73 -10.46
C LEU A 173 11.41 10.54 -10.16
N PRO A 174 12.32 11.44 -10.61
CA PRO A 174 13.73 11.38 -10.24
C PRO A 174 13.96 11.38 -8.73
N GLU A 175 13.27 12.25 -8.00
CA GLU A 175 13.44 12.35 -6.55
C GLU A 175 12.97 11.09 -5.83
N ILE A 176 11.84 10.50 -6.26
CA ILE A 176 11.35 9.21 -5.71
C ILE A 176 12.37 8.09 -5.97
N VAL A 177 12.89 8.02 -7.19
CA VAL A 177 13.89 6.99 -7.58
C VAL A 177 15.17 7.17 -6.77
N ASN A 178 15.68 8.40 -6.64
CA ASN A 178 16.86 8.71 -5.85
C ASN A 178 16.65 8.40 -4.36
N ALA A 179 15.49 8.77 -3.81
CA ALA A 179 15.12 8.49 -2.43
C ALA A 179 15.07 6.99 -2.10
N GLU A 180 14.66 6.15 -3.06
CA GLU A 180 14.65 4.69 -2.88
C GLU A 180 16.02 4.05 -3.16
N ARG A 181 16.77 4.50 -4.18
CA ARG A 181 18.06 3.88 -4.54
C ARG A 181 19.19 4.25 -3.58
N VAL A 182 19.30 5.53 -3.22
CA VAL A 182 20.48 6.09 -2.55
C VAL A 182 20.19 6.41 -1.09
N ALA A 183 19.11 7.17 -0.82
CA ALA A 183 18.94 7.81 0.48
C ALA A 183 18.20 6.94 1.52
N SER A 184 16.88 6.85 1.41
CA SER A 184 16.02 6.32 2.48
C SER A 184 15.77 4.82 2.40
N LYS A 185 15.82 4.24 1.18
CA LYS A 185 15.48 2.83 0.89
C LYS A 185 14.18 2.40 1.59
N SER A 186 13.19 3.30 1.59
CA SER A 186 12.03 3.19 2.48
C SER A 186 11.14 2.01 2.09
N ALA A 187 10.98 1.72 0.80
CA ALA A 187 10.22 0.57 0.33
C ALA A 187 10.96 -0.74 0.65
N SER A 188 12.28 -0.78 0.42
CA SER A 188 13.12 -1.95 0.72
C SER A 188 13.16 -2.27 2.23
N SER A 189 13.32 -1.25 3.07
CA SER A 189 13.27 -1.37 4.53
C SER A 189 11.87 -1.82 5.00
N TRP A 190 10.81 -1.23 4.45
CA TRP A 190 9.43 -1.61 4.74
C TRP A 190 9.13 -3.06 4.34
N LEU A 191 9.59 -3.52 3.17
CA LEU A 191 9.42 -4.91 2.74
C LEU A 191 10.07 -5.89 3.71
N THR A 192 11.30 -5.58 4.14
CA THR A 192 12.05 -6.40 5.09
C THR A 192 11.34 -6.46 6.44
N SER A 193 10.96 -5.30 6.98
CA SER A 193 10.24 -5.19 8.25
C SER A 193 8.88 -5.90 8.19
N THR A 194 8.11 -5.68 7.13
CA THR A 194 6.79 -6.30 6.97
C THR A 194 6.90 -7.82 6.84
N PHE A 195 7.93 -8.33 6.17
CA PHE A 195 8.20 -9.77 6.12
C PHE A 195 8.56 -10.33 7.49
N MET A 196 9.47 -9.68 8.22
CA MET A 196 9.89 -10.10 9.57
C MET A 196 8.70 -10.15 10.54
N PHE A 197 7.82 -9.15 10.45
CA PHE A 197 6.64 -9.03 11.31
C PHE A 197 5.34 -9.46 10.61
N LYS A 198 5.40 -10.36 9.62
CA LYS A 198 4.22 -10.79 8.86
C LYS A 198 3.13 -11.38 9.75
N THR A 199 3.52 -12.01 10.87
CA THR A 199 2.62 -12.58 11.88
C THR A 199 1.72 -11.54 12.56
N LYS A 200 2.13 -10.26 12.57
CA LYS A 200 1.30 -9.14 13.03
C LYS A 200 0.07 -8.90 12.14
N TYR A 201 0.18 -9.28 10.88
CA TYR A 201 -0.84 -9.04 9.85
C TYR A 201 -1.59 -10.33 9.52
N PHE A 202 -0.86 -11.44 9.43
CA PHE A 202 -1.35 -12.72 8.94
C PHE A 202 -0.83 -13.86 9.81
N SER A 203 -1.72 -14.69 10.35
CA SER A 203 -1.34 -15.87 11.14
C SER A 203 -1.46 -17.15 10.31
N VAL A 204 -0.60 -18.12 10.57
CA VAL A 204 -0.62 -19.43 9.89
C VAL A 204 -1.37 -20.42 10.79
N LYS A 205 -2.37 -21.13 10.24
CA LYS A 205 -3.03 -22.25 10.92
C LYS A 205 -2.24 -23.55 10.76
N GLU A 206 -2.51 -24.56 11.61
CA GLU A 206 -1.85 -25.87 11.59
C GLU A 206 -1.90 -26.59 10.23
N ASN A 207 -2.88 -26.27 9.39
CA ASN A 207 -3.01 -26.78 8.02
C ASN A 207 -2.21 -25.97 6.97
N GLY A 208 -1.35 -25.04 7.40
CA GLY A 208 -0.56 -24.16 6.54
C GLY A 208 -1.33 -22.98 5.94
N VAL A 209 -2.64 -22.85 6.22
CA VAL A 209 -3.47 -21.78 5.67
C VAL A 209 -3.21 -20.47 6.41
N VAL A 210 -2.85 -19.43 5.66
CA VAL A 210 -2.60 -18.10 6.21
C VAL A 210 -3.89 -17.30 6.29
N VAL A 211 -4.25 -16.83 7.49
CA VAL A 211 -5.45 -16.04 7.77
C VAL A 211 -5.11 -14.64 8.28
N ALA A 212 -5.99 -13.67 8.04
CA ALA A 212 -5.81 -12.31 8.57
C ALA A 212 -5.97 -12.23 10.09
N VAL A 213 -5.14 -11.40 10.72
CA VAL A 213 -5.26 -11.05 12.13
C VAL A 213 -6.21 -9.85 12.28
N SER A 214 -7.22 -9.97 13.14
CA SER A 214 -8.08 -8.83 13.49
C SER A 214 -7.46 -8.00 14.62
N LYS A 215 -7.75 -6.67 14.66
CA LYS A 215 -7.33 -5.81 15.78
C LYS A 215 -7.79 -6.33 17.16
N ARG A 216 -8.95 -6.99 17.23
CA ARG A 216 -9.45 -7.65 18.46
C ARG A 216 -8.62 -8.86 18.84
N HIS A 217 -8.21 -9.67 17.85
CA HIS A 217 -7.35 -10.83 18.06
C HIS A 217 -5.97 -10.40 18.57
N GLN A 218 -5.41 -9.32 18.04
CA GLN A 218 -4.15 -8.75 18.52
C GLN A 218 -4.22 -8.28 19.97
N LYS A 219 -5.34 -7.66 20.40
CA LYS A 219 -5.55 -7.31 21.83
C LYS A 219 -5.59 -8.55 22.74
N ARG A 220 -6.17 -9.66 22.26
CA ARG A 220 -6.17 -10.94 23.01
C ARG A 220 -4.77 -11.54 23.08
N MET A 221 -4.06 -11.66 21.95
CA MET A 221 -2.68 -12.18 21.94
C MET A 221 -1.73 -11.34 22.81
N ASN A 222 -1.87 -10.02 22.81
CA ASN A 222 -1.08 -9.15 23.68
C ASN A 222 -1.42 -9.35 25.16
N ALA A 223 -2.70 -9.57 25.50
CA ALA A 223 -3.09 -9.88 26.87
C ALA A 223 -2.56 -11.25 27.33
N ASP A 224 -2.64 -12.25 26.46
CA ASP A 224 -2.15 -13.61 26.74
C ASP A 224 -0.61 -13.63 26.89
N ASN A 225 0.12 -12.83 26.10
CA ASN A 225 1.58 -12.68 26.23
C ASN A 225 1.99 -11.97 27.54
N VAL A 226 1.29 -10.91 27.95
CA VAL A 226 1.55 -10.23 29.24
C VAL A 226 1.31 -11.18 30.40
N ILE A 227 0.23 -11.96 30.36
CA ILE A 227 -0.04 -12.98 31.39
C ILE A 227 1.07 -14.05 31.42
N SER A 228 1.59 -14.45 30.26
CA SER A 228 2.70 -15.42 30.20
C SER A 228 4.04 -14.87 30.71
N GLU A 229 4.31 -13.57 30.50
CA GLU A 229 5.49 -12.89 31.06
C GLU A 229 5.37 -12.74 32.58
N ASP A 230 4.17 -12.42 33.09
CA ASP A 230 3.90 -12.32 34.53
C ASP A 230 4.07 -13.68 35.23
N LEU A 231 3.58 -14.77 34.63
CA LEU A 231 3.73 -16.15 35.14
C LEU A 231 5.20 -16.59 35.18
N GLN A 232 5.98 -16.29 34.14
CA GLN A 232 7.42 -16.59 34.11
C GLN A 232 8.22 -15.76 35.12
N THR A 233 7.75 -14.55 35.44
CA THR A 233 8.37 -13.68 36.44
C THR A 233 8.06 -14.16 37.86
N SER A 234 6.85 -14.66 38.11
CA SER A 234 6.49 -15.28 39.40
C SER A 234 7.23 -16.60 39.67
N GLU A 235 7.40 -17.46 38.66
CA GLU A 235 8.11 -18.73 38.82
C GLU A 235 9.63 -18.53 39.07
N LYS A 236 10.23 -17.47 38.52
CA LYS A 236 11.63 -17.09 38.82
C LYS A 236 11.80 -16.54 40.24
N GLN A 237 10.83 -15.78 40.75
CA GLN A 237 10.86 -15.27 42.12
C GLN A 237 10.62 -16.37 43.17
N GLU A 238 9.84 -17.40 42.84
CA GLU A 238 9.68 -18.56 43.74
C GLU A 238 10.92 -19.46 43.76
N THR A 239 11.64 -19.60 42.64
CA THR A 239 12.87 -20.42 42.60
C THR A 239 14.07 -19.73 43.28
N GLU A 240 14.19 -18.40 43.24
CA GLU A 240 15.24 -17.67 43.98
C GLU A 240 15.02 -17.66 45.51
N ASN A 241 13.79 -17.85 46.00
CA ASN A 241 13.50 -17.88 47.44
C ASN A 241 13.67 -19.26 48.09
N VAL A 242 14.01 -20.30 47.32
CA VAL A 242 14.20 -21.68 47.82
C VAL A 242 15.69 -22.07 47.93
N GLU A 243 16.62 -21.23 47.44
CA GLU A 243 18.07 -21.49 47.50
C GLU A 243 18.83 -20.69 48.61
N LEU A 244 18.15 -20.16 49.62
CA LEU A 244 18.77 -19.51 50.80
C LEU A 244 18.53 -20.28 52.11
#